data_AF-B5Y5Y5-F1
#
_entry.id   AF-B5Y5Y5-F1
#
_cell.length_a   1.000
_cell.length_b   1.000
_cell.length_c   1.000
_cell.angle_alpha   90.00
_cell.angle_beta   90.00
_cell.angle_gamma   90.00
#
_symmetry.space_group_name_H-M   'P 1'
#
loop_
_entity.id
_entity.type
_entity.pdbx_description
1 polymer ?
#
loop_
_entity_poly.entity_id
_entity_poly.type
_entity_poly.pdbx_seq_one_letter_code
_entity_poly.pdbx_strand_id
1 'polypeptide(L)'
;MIKHLDFSINLYTEGEKFFDVLKAVIRDSKKSNWPHERERACYAEDLFKRALETFDEAIHFAENRVQEGLCIEHDLKLIGELKAKRDYWKKKLEELSELAKC
;
A
#
# COMPACT_ATOMS: atom_id res chain seq x y z
N MET A 1 -29.33 -7.79 3.21
CA MET A 1 -28.51 -7.89 1.99
C MET A 1 -27.05 -7.72 2.41
N ILE A 2 -26.40 -8.80 2.87
CA ILE A 2 -25.00 -8.82 3.33
C ILE A 2 -24.12 -8.99 2.08
N LYS A 3 -24.12 -8.04 1.15
CA LYS A 3 -23.43 -8.18 -0.15
C LYS A 3 -22.14 -7.38 -0.26
N HIS A 4 -21.83 -6.53 0.71
CA HIS A 4 -20.63 -5.70 0.73
C HIS A 4 -19.99 -5.82 2.12
N LEU A 5 -19.10 -6.80 2.25
CA LEU A 5 -18.23 -6.95 3.40
C LEU A 5 -16.84 -6.50 2.94
N ASP A 6 -16.43 -5.33 3.40
CA ASP A 6 -15.08 -4.83 3.17
C ASP A 6 -14.14 -5.39 4.22
N PHE A 7 -13.00 -5.89 3.76
CA PHE A 7 -11.89 -6.31 4.60
C PHE A 7 -10.73 -5.34 4.37
N SER A 8 -10.15 -4.83 5.44
CA SER A 8 -9.05 -3.86 5.38
C SER A 8 -7.83 -4.40 6.12
N ILE A 9 -6.65 -4.17 5.56
CA ILE A 9 -5.36 -4.48 6.17
C ILE A 9 -4.76 -3.16 6.66
N ASN A 10 -4.31 -3.12 7.90
CA ASN A 10 -3.65 -1.93 8.40
C ASN A 10 -2.18 -1.93 7.96
N LEU A 11 -1.84 -1.16 6.93
CA LEU A 11 -0.46 -1.10 6.43
C LEU A 11 0.56 -0.52 7.42
N TYR A 12 0.12 0.20 8.46
CA TYR A 12 1.01 0.68 9.51
C TYR A 12 1.52 -0.47 10.37
N THR A 13 0.64 -1.41 10.73
CA THR A 13 0.95 -2.54 11.63
C THR A 13 1.28 -3.84 10.91
N GLU A 14 0.63 -4.10 9.79
CA GLU A 14 0.67 -5.38 9.07
C GLU A 14 1.39 -5.30 7.71
N GLY A 15 1.81 -4.09 7.31
CA GLY A 15 2.32 -3.82 5.96
C GLY A 15 3.47 -4.73 5.53
N GLU A 16 4.39 -5.08 6.43
CA GLU A 16 5.51 -6.00 6.13
C GLU A 16 5.02 -7.40 5.76
N LYS A 17 4.10 -7.96 6.55
CA LYS A 17 3.54 -9.29 6.26
C LYS A 17 2.70 -9.29 5.01
N PHE A 18 1.92 -8.24 4.82
CA PHE A 18 1.14 -8.09 3.60
C PHE A 18 2.06 -7.97 2.36
N PHE A 19 3.13 -7.18 2.44
CA PHE A 19 4.12 -7.07 1.38
C PHE A 19 4.86 -8.38 1.11
N ASP A 20 5.16 -9.18 2.14
CA ASP A 20 5.71 -10.54 1.98
C ASP A 20 4.79 -11.45 1.17
N VAL A 21 3.48 -11.41 1.43
CA VAL A 21 2.48 -12.18 0.67
C VAL A 21 2.46 -11.74 -0.79
N LEU A 22 2.48 -10.43 -1.05
CA LEU A 22 2.52 -9.89 -2.42
C LEU A 22 3.77 -10.33 -3.19
N LYS A 23 4.94 -10.26 -2.55
CA LYS A 23 6.20 -10.75 -3.14
C LYS A 23 6.10 -12.22 -3.52
N ALA A 24 5.52 -13.06 -2.67
CA ALA A 24 5.36 -14.49 -2.95
C ALA A 24 4.49 -14.71 -4.19
N VAL A 25 3.31 -14.08 -4.25
CA VAL A 25 2.38 -14.18 -5.38
C VAL A 25 3.03 -13.71 -6.69
N ILE A 26 3.70 -12.56 -6.67
CA ILE A 26 4.35 -11.97 -7.84
C ILE A 26 5.55 -12.82 -8.29
N ARG A 27 6.31 -13.41 -7.37
CA ARG A 27 7.44 -14.27 -7.73
C ARG A 27 6.97 -15.58 -8.34
N ASP A 28 5.93 -16.18 -7.78
CA ASP A 28 5.44 -17.49 -8.22
C ASP A 28 4.78 -17.39 -9.60
N SER A 29 4.09 -16.28 -9.90
CA SER A 29 3.49 -16.07 -11.22
C SER A 29 4.50 -15.97 -12.37
N LYS A 30 5.74 -15.52 -12.12
CA LYS A 30 6.80 -15.42 -13.15
C LYS A 30 7.19 -16.76 -13.75
N LYS A 31 7.13 -17.82 -12.95
CA LYS A 31 7.46 -19.18 -13.39
C LYS A 31 6.25 -19.91 -13.97
N SER A 32 5.10 -19.25 -14.00
CA SER A 32 3.86 -19.88 -14.41
C SER A 32 3.62 -19.78 -15.91
N ASN A 33 3.24 -20.91 -16.49
CA ASN A 33 2.72 -20.98 -17.85
C ASN A 33 1.23 -20.62 -17.94
N TRP A 34 0.56 -20.44 -16.79
CA TRP A 34 -0.88 -20.28 -16.71
C TRP A 34 -1.28 -18.79 -16.67
N PRO A 35 -2.10 -18.30 -17.61
CA PRO A 35 -2.49 -16.89 -17.69
C PRO A 35 -3.11 -16.33 -16.40
N HIS A 36 -3.98 -17.11 -15.75
CA HIS A 36 -4.68 -16.68 -14.54
C HIS A 36 -3.72 -16.44 -13.35
N GLU A 37 -2.53 -17.04 -13.32
CA GLU A 37 -1.55 -16.79 -12.25
C GLU A 37 -0.84 -15.45 -12.44
N ARG A 38 -0.63 -15.04 -13.71
CA ARG A 38 -0.16 -13.69 -14.05
C ARG A 38 -1.22 -12.64 -13.70
N GLU A 39 -2.48 -12.91 -13.99
CA GLU A 39 -3.60 -12.04 -13.60
C GLU A 39 -3.68 -11.85 -12.08
N ARG A 40 -3.50 -12.91 -11.28
CA ARG A 40 -3.43 -12.80 -9.81
C ARG A 40 -2.29 -11.90 -9.34
N ALA A 41 -1.13 -11.95 -10.00
CA ALA A 41 -0.02 -11.07 -9.67
C ALA A 41 -0.29 -9.60 -10.01
N CYS A 42 -0.92 -9.32 -11.16
CA CYS A 42 -1.37 -7.97 -11.49
C CYS A 42 -2.40 -7.46 -10.45
N TYR A 43 -3.37 -8.29 -10.09
CA TYR A 43 -4.36 -7.93 -9.08
C TYR A 43 -3.72 -7.65 -7.70
N ALA A 44 -2.75 -8.48 -7.29
CA ALA A 44 -1.99 -8.27 -6.06
C ALA A 44 -1.25 -6.92 -6.07
N GLU A 45 -0.57 -6.59 -7.18
CA GLU A 45 0.09 -5.29 -7.34
C GLU A 45 -0.91 -4.12 -7.23
N ASP A 46 -2.05 -4.22 -7.91
CA ASP A 46 -3.10 -3.19 -7.87
C ASP A 46 -3.76 -3.06 -6.50
N LEU A 47 -3.82 -4.13 -5.71
CA LEU A 47 -4.29 -4.07 -4.33
C LEU A 47 -3.31 -3.28 -3.45
N PHE A 48 -2.00 -3.45 -3.66
CA PHE A 48 -1.00 -2.66 -2.94
C PHE A 48 -1.01 -1.19 -3.36
N LYS A 49 -1.18 -0.88 -4.66
CA LYS A 49 -1.32 0.50 -5.14
C LYS A 49 -2.52 1.21 -4.51
N ARG A 50 -3.68 0.56 -4.48
CA ARG A 50 -4.87 1.09 -3.79
C ARG A 50 -4.62 1.31 -2.31
N ALA A 51 -3.89 0.41 -1.65
CA ALA A 51 -3.54 0.60 -0.26
C ALA A 51 -2.55 1.78 -0.06
N LEU A 52 -1.66 2.06 -1.01
CA LEU A 52 -0.83 3.28 -1.00
C LEU A 52 -1.66 4.55 -1.21
N GLU A 53 -2.70 4.52 -2.03
CA GLU A 53 -3.63 5.64 -2.20
C GLU A 53 -4.30 6.01 -0.87
N THR A 54 -4.63 5.03 -0.02
CA THR A 54 -5.19 5.31 1.32
C THR A 54 -4.22 6.08 2.23
N PHE A 55 -2.90 5.91 2.07
CA PHE A 55 -1.93 6.75 2.76
C PHE A 55 -1.99 8.20 2.27
N ASP A 56 -2.06 8.40 0.95
CA ASP A 56 -2.10 9.73 0.36
C ASP A 56 -3.39 10.47 0.77
N GLU A 57 -4.54 9.79 0.81
CA GLU A 57 -5.80 10.32 1.34
C GLU A 57 -5.70 10.69 2.83
N ALA A 58 -5.13 9.81 3.66
CA ALA A 58 -4.97 10.04 5.09
C ALA A 58 -4.03 11.23 5.39
N ILE A 59 -2.94 11.34 4.62
CA ILE A 59 -2.01 12.47 4.70
C ILE A 59 -2.73 13.76 4.33
N HIS A 60 -3.45 13.78 3.19
CA HIS A 60 -4.16 14.98 2.76
C HIS A 60 -5.22 15.42 3.79
N PHE A 61 -5.97 14.47 4.34
CA PHE A 61 -6.94 14.74 5.39
C PHE A 61 -6.29 15.34 6.65
N ALA A 62 -5.16 14.77 7.09
CA ALA A 62 -4.42 15.29 8.25
C ALA A 62 -3.85 16.70 7.98
N GLU A 63 -3.30 16.94 6.79
CA GLU A 63 -2.79 18.27 6.39
C GLU A 63 -3.88 19.34 6.37
N ASN A 64 -5.07 19.03 5.84
CA ASN A 64 -6.20 19.96 5.83
C ASN A 64 -6.65 20.29 7.26
N ARG A 65 -6.74 19.29 8.14
CA ARG A 65 -7.11 19.51 9.54
C ARG A 65 -6.13 20.40 10.30
N VAL A 66 -4.84 20.30 10.01
CA VAL A 66 -3.82 21.19 10.58
C VAL A 66 -4.01 22.63 10.10
N GLN A 67 -4.36 22.82 8.83
CA GLN A 67 -4.64 24.15 8.26
C GLN A 67 -5.90 24.79 8.85
N GLU A 68 -6.89 23.98 9.24
CA GLU A 68 -8.20 24.44 9.74
C GLU A 68 -8.25 24.79 11.24
N GLY A 69 -7.16 24.63 12.01
CA GLY A 69 -7.03 25.31 13.31
C GLY A 69 -6.70 24.48 14.55
N LEU A 70 -6.24 23.23 14.40
CA LEU A 70 -5.62 22.46 15.50
C LEU A 70 -4.23 21.99 15.06
N CYS A 71 -3.26 22.90 15.12
CA CYS A 71 -1.85 22.60 14.84
C CYS A 71 -1.13 22.35 16.16
N ILE A 72 -1.01 21.09 16.54
CA ILE A 72 -0.12 20.67 17.63
C ILE A 72 1.13 20.07 16.98
N GLU A 73 2.31 20.31 17.54
CA GLU A 73 3.59 19.73 17.07
C GLU A 73 3.52 18.21 16.83
N HIS A 74 2.68 17.53 17.61
CA HIS A 74 2.39 16.12 17.45
C HIS A 74 1.74 15.76 16.10
N ASP A 75 0.82 16.58 15.60
CA ASP A 75 0.11 16.33 14.34
C ASP A 75 1.05 16.45 13.13
N LEU A 76 1.93 17.46 13.15
CA LEU A 76 2.97 17.63 12.13
C LEU A 76 3.95 16.46 12.12
N LYS A 77 4.33 15.97 13.31
CA LYS A 77 5.18 14.78 13.44
C LYS A 77 4.50 13.54 12.86
N LEU A 78 3.22 13.33 13.17
CA LEU A 78 2.46 12.19 12.66
C LEU A 78 2.33 12.24 11.12
N ILE A 79 2.08 13.41 10.55
CA ILE A 79 2.05 13.60 9.09
C ILE A 79 3.41 13.24 8.48
N GLY A 80 4.51 13.66 9.12
CA GLY A 80 5.87 13.30 8.69
C GLY A 80 6.12 11.78 8.71
N GLU A 81 5.69 11.10 9.77
CA GLU A 81 5.79 9.64 9.88
C GLU A 81 4.95 8.92 8.82
N LEU A 82 3.73 9.38 8.56
CA LEU A 82 2.87 8.82 7.50
C LEU A 82 3.49 8.98 6.12
N LYS A 83 4.03 10.16 5.79
CA LYS A 83 4.75 10.41 4.53
C LYS A 83 5.95 9.48 4.39
N ALA A 84 6.79 9.38 5.42
CA ALA A 84 7.96 8.51 5.40
C ALA A 84 7.57 7.03 5.20
N LYS A 85 6.50 6.58 5.86
CA LYS A 85 5.99 5.20 5.71
C LYS A 85 5.44 4.96 4.31
N ARG A 86 4.70 5.92 3.75
CA ARG A 86 4.19 5.88 2.38
C ARG A 86 5.33 5.81 1.36
N ASP A 87 6.37 6.62 1.53
CA ASP A 87 7.53 6.65 0.62
C ASP A 87 8.32 5.35 0.70
N TYR A 88 8.49 4.80 1.90
CA TYR A 88 9.08 3.49 2.10
C TYR A 88 8.33 2.41 1.31
N TRP A 89 7.00 2.39 1.40
CA TRP A 89 6.19 1.39 0.68
C TRP A 89 6.15 1.61 -0.83
N LYS A 90 6.10 2.88 -1.30
CA LYS A 90 6.22 3.20 -2.73
C LYS A 90 7.53 2.66 -3.31
N LYS A 91 8.65 2.92 -2.63
CA LYS A 91 9.96 2.40 -3.02
C LYS A 91 10.01 0.87 -3.04
N LYS A 92 9.40 0.21 -2.04
CA LYS A 92 9.34 -1.26 -1.98
C LYS A 92 8.56 -1.85 -3.17
N LEU A 93 7.46 -1.20 -3.57
CA LEU A 93 6.71 -1.61 -4.75
C LEU A 93 7.53 -1.41 -6.03
N GLU A 94 8.19 -0.26 -6.19
CA GLU A 94 9.07 0.03 -7.34
C GLU A 94 10.17 -1.03 -7.48
N GLU A 95 10.87 -1.33 -6.38
CA GLU A 95 11.89 -2.39 -6.33
C GLU A 95 11.32 -3.74 -6.80
N LEU A 96 10.10 -4.08 -6.37
CA LEU A 96 9.44 -5.34 -6.73
C LEU A 96 9.04 -5.38 -8.22
N SER A 97 8.52 -4.28 -8.76
CA SER A 97 8.13 -4.15 -10.16
C SER A 97 9.35 -4.12 -11.10
N GLU A 98 10.46 -3.51 -10.69
CA GLU A 98 11.73 -3.55 -11.43
C GLU A 98 12.30 -4.97 -11.48
N LEU A 99 12.31 -5.67 -10.34
CA LEU A 99 12.67 -7.08 -10.28
C LEU A 99 11.73 -7.97 -11.12
N ALA A 100 10.54 -7.48 -11.49
CA ALA A 100 9.58 -8.19 -12.34
C ALA A 100 9.75 -8.00 -13.85
N LYS A 101 10.63 -7.10 -14.30
CA LYS A 101 10.86 -6.81 -15.72
C LYS A 101 11.96 -7.66 -16.41
N CYS A 102 12.23 -8.89 -15.94
CA CYS A 102 13.17 -9.82 -16.59
C CYS A 102 12.49 -11.10 -17.06
#